data_AF-A0A0S0H018-F1
#
_entry.id   AF-A0A0S0H018-F1
#
_cell.length_a   1.000
_cell.length_b   1.000
_cell.length_c   1.000
_cell.angle_alpha   90.00
_cell.angle_beta   90.00
_cell.angle_gamma   90.00
#
_symmetry.space_group_name_H-M   'P 1'
#
loop_
_entity.id
_entity.type
_entity.pdbx_description
1 polymer ?
#
loop_
_entity_poly.entity_id
_entity_poly.type
_entity_poly.pdbx_seq_one_letter_code
_entity_poly.pdbx_strand_id
1 'polypeptide(L)'
;PNITSITEVPIKKALTEYRTYLTEQKVKTTTTNYKLDVNQQKVTVHANSYYVTHLKQFMEFYEDFYFDGEEWEKDVWNRRKLSLPEDKVNPTSYEYTINFKGFKNNYFKEIVKRYCKLMLNTASFSHVVDIASKLKEFFNFMNKNCEGIQRIHQLTRNEIEQYFNYINLKGLKPSTVTGRISTLDVFFTTIQRYDWKDTPSKILIFQEDYPKVPKALPRYIDEHILEQLNGKLDKLEPYIATMVMVLQECGMRISELCTLKKGSVITDKEGAELLFTHLSLRAGRSSTIITSNLSFAKWEEVFHDPILTAALTDRLTHKSHVVNMIGPSYRMRETQKWLENSHS
;
A
#
# COMPACT_ATOMS: atom_id res chain seq x y z
N PRO A 1 -37.09 26.43 -7.43
CA PRO A 1 -37.51 26.40 -8.86
C PRO A 1 -37.10 27.69 -9.56
N ASN A 2 -35.86 27.68 -10.03
CA ASN A 2 -35.19 28.55 -11.02
C ASN A 2 -33.75 28.00 -11.10
N ILE A 3 -33.65 26.69 -11.40
CA ILE A 3 -32.37 25.99 -11.54
C ILE A 3 -32.25 25.71 -13.03
N THR A 4 -31.28 26.33 -13.68
CA THR A 4 -31.02 26.18 -15.11
C THR A 4 -29.99 25.10 -15.40
N SER A 5 -29.18 24.73 -14.42
CA SER A 5 -28.22 23.65 -14.48
C SER A 5 -28.17 22.84 -13.19
N ILE A 6 -27.97 21.54 -13.30
CA ILE A 6 -27.78 20.67 -12.13
C ILE A 6 -26.55 21.04 -11.30
N THR A 7 -25.55 21.69 -11.91
CA THR A 7 -24.33 22.16 -11.22
C THR A 7 -24.58 23.35 -10.30
N GLU A 8 -25.72 24.05 -10.43
CA GLU A 8 -26.09 25.18 -9.56
C GLU A 8 -26.57 24.73 -8.17
N VAL A 9 -26.89 23.45 -8.01
CA VAL A 9 -27.38 22.91 -6.74
C VAL A 9 -26.23 22.28 -5.96
N PRO A 10 -25.87 22.82 -4.77
CA PRO A 10 -24.84 22.22 -3.94
C PRO A 10 -25.19 20.77 -3.60
N ILE A 11 -24.24 19.84 -3.77
CA ILE A 11 -24.45 18.39 -3.54
C ILE A 11 -25.05 18.11 -2.17
N LYS A 12 -24.59 18.81 -1.12
CA LYS A 12 -25.12 18.65 0.25
C LYS A 12 -26.60 19.01 0.34
N LYS A 13 -27.03 20.08 -0.34
CA LYS A 13 -28.43 20.52 -0.39
C LYS A 13 -29.27 19.50 -1.15
N ALA A 14 -28.86 19.11 -2.35
CA ALA A 14 -29.53 18.11 -3.16
C ALA A 14 -29.73 16.78 -2.40
N LEU A 15 -28.67 16.29 -1.73
CA LEU A 15 -28.76 15.06 -0.94
C LEU A 15 -29.68 15.17 0.26
N THR A 16 -29.77 16.35 0.88
CA THR A 16 -30.65 16.57 2.04
C THR A 16 -32.11 16.58 1.60
N GLU A 17 -32.45 17.37 0.58
CA GLU A 17 -33.80 17.45 0.03
C GLU A 17 -34.27 16.10 -0.52
N TYR A 18 -33.41 15.37 -1.23
CA TYR A 18 -33.75 14.05 -1.75
C TYR A 18 -33.97 13.01 -0.65
N ARG A 19 -33.19 13.05 0.45
CA ARG A 19 -33.43 12.19 1.61
C ARG A 19 -34.77 12.48 2.27
N THR A 20 -35.14 13.76 2.40
CA THR A 20 -36.44 14.16 2.94
C THR A 20 -37.56 13.60 2.06
N TYR A 21 -37.48 13.81 0.74
CA TYR A 21 -38.44 13.27 -0.23
C TYR A 21 -38.56 11.74 -0.13
N LEU A 22 -37.44 11.01 -0.13
CA LEU A 22 -37.46 9.54 0.00
C LEU A 22 -38.14 9.09 1.30
N THR A 23 -37.92 9.82 2.40
CA THR A 23 -38.53 9.52 3.70
C THR A 23 -40.04 9.74 3.67
N GLU A 24 -40.51 10.83 3.04
CA GLU A 24 -41.93 11.11 2.82
C GLU A 24 -42.61 10.02 1.98
N GLN A 25 -41.90 9.48 0.98
CA GLN A 25 -42.36 8.35 0.17
C GLN A 25 -42.19 6.98 0.86
N LYS A 26 -41.80 6.95 2.15
CA LYS A 26 -41.55 5.73 2.94
C LYS A 26 -40.46 4.82 2.33
N VAL A 27 -39.54 5.38 1.56
CA VAL A 27 -38.39 4.67 0.98
C VAL A 27 -37.19 4.75 1.94
N LYS A 28 -36.53 3.62 2.19
CA LYS A 28 -35.34 3.57 3.07
C LYS A 28 -34.16 4.34 2.45
N THR A 29 -33.58 5.25 3.24
CA THR A 29 -32.41 6.07 2.83
C THR A 29 -31.07 5.45 3.23
N THR A 30 -31.10 4.37 4.00
CA THR A 30 -29.94 3.63 4.49
C THR A 30 -30.10 2.14 4.25
N THR A 31 -28.97 1.44 4.13
CA THR A 31 -28.88 -0.02 4.06
C THR A 31 -27.84 -0.53 5.05
N THR A 32 -27.90 -1.82 5.35
CA THR A 32 -26.96 -2.50 6.21
C THR A 32 -26.18 -3.51 5.36
N ASN A 33 -24.87 -3.29 5.23
CA ASN A 33 -23.95 -4.20 4.57
C ASN A 33 -23.10 -4.93 5.61
N TYR A 34 -22.29 -5.89 5.16
CA TYR A 34 -21.28 -6.54 5.99
C TYR A 34 -19.90 -6.45 5.34
N LYS A 35 -18.88 -6.31 6.18
CA LYS A 35 -17.47 -6.50 5.79
C LYS A 35 -16.88 -7.63 6.65
N LEU A 36 -15.89 -8.33 6.14
CA LEU A 36 -15.11 -9.25 6.95
C LEU A 36 -14.04 -8.46 7.71
N ASP A 37 -13.87 -8.75 9.00
CA ASP A 37 -12.76 -8.23 9.77
C ASP A 37 -11.49 -9.08 9.60
N VAL A 38 -10.42 -8.71 10.32
CA VAL A 38 -9.14 -9.45 10.32
C VAL A 38 -9.25 -10.90 10.80
N ASN A 39 -10.32 -11.24 11.52
CA ASN A 39 -10.62 -12.58 12.00
C ASN A 39 -11.65 -13.30 11.12
N GLN A 40 -11.93 -12.76 9.93
CA GLN A 40 -12.93 -13.26 8.98
C GLN A 40 -14.36 -13.28 9.53
N GLN A 41 -14.67 -12.42 10.51
CA GLN A 41 -15.99 -12.28 11.07
C GLN A 41 -16.77 -11.18 10.34
N LYS A 42 -18.07 -11.42 10.10
CA LYS A 42 -18.95 -10.42 9.47
C LYS A 42 -19.23 -9.28 10.45
N VAL A 43 -18.76 -8.09 10.13
CA VAL A 43 -19.03 -6.85 10.84
C VAL A 43 -20.03 -6.02 10.05
N THR A 44 -21.12 -5.64 10.73
CA THR A 44 -22.19 -4.81 10.19
C THR A 44 -21.69 -3.40 9.89
N VAL A 45 -22.02 -2.88 8.70
CA VAL A 45 -21.69 -1.52 8.27
C VAL A 45 -22.94 -0.83 7.75
N HIS A 46 -23.27 0.33 8.33
CA HIS A 46 -24.35 1.17 7.85
C HIS A 46 -23.89 1.98 6.64
N ALA A 47 -24.64 1.90 5.55
CA ALA A 47 -24.35 2.58 4.29
C ALA A 47 -25.58 3.35 3.80
N ASN A 48 -25.36 4.26 2.85
CA ASN A 48 -26.45 4.91 2.13
C ASN A 48 -27.22 3.86 1.31
N SER A 49 -28.54 4.04 1.14
CA SER A 49 -29.29 3.22 0.19
C SER A 49 -28.81 3.45 -1.24
N TYR A 50 -29.19 2.54 -2.14
CA TYR A 50 -28.87 2.63 -3.56
C TYR A 50 -29.28 3.99 -4.16
N TYR A 51 -30.48 4.48 -3.86
CA TYR A 51 -30.99 5.76 -4.35
C TYR A 51 -30.12 6.95 -3.95
N VAL A 52 -29.77 7.04 -2.66
CA VAL A 52 -28.94 8.13 -2.14
C VAL A 52 -27.53 8.05 -2.70
N THR A 53 -27.00 6.84 -2.89
CA THR A 53 -25.68 6.61 -3.48
C THR A 53 -25.64 7.02 -4.95
N HIS A 54 -26.66 6.68 -5.73
CA HIS A 54 -26.77 7.05 -7.15
C HIS A 54 -26.85 8.55 -7.34
N LEU A 55 -27.71 9.24 -6.58
CA LEU A 55 -27.78 10.69 -6.67
C LEU A 55 -26.43 11.34 -6.33
N LYS A 56 -25.77 10.86 -5.27
CA LYS A 56 -24.44 11.36 -4.90
C LYS A 56 -23.43 11.18 -6.05
N GLN A 57 -23.33 9.96 -6.59
CA GLN A 57 -22.39 9.66 -7.67
C GLN A 57 -22.70 10.46 -8.94
N PHE A 58 -23.97 10.61 -9.28
CA PHE A 58 -24.43 11.41 -10.42
C PHE A 58 -24.03 12.89 -10.25
N MET A 59 -24.32 13.47 -9.09
CA MET A 59 -23.95 14.86 -8.80
C MET A 59 -22.43 15.06 -8.80
N GLU A 60 -21.66 14.14 -8.18
CA GLU A 60 -20.19 14.20 -8.18
C GLU A 60 -19.59 14.02 -9.58
N PHE A 61 -20.22 13.20 -10.44
CA PHE A 61 -19.82 13.05 -11.84
C PHE A 61 -20.03 14.34 -12.63
N TYR A 62 -21.20 14.98 -12.53
CA TYR A 62 -21.48 16.23 -13.23
C TYR A 62 -20.58 17.37 -12.74
N GLU A 63 -20.36 17.47 -11.43
CA GLU A 63 -19.40 18.43 -10.84
C GLU A 63 -17.99 18.23 -11.42
N ASP A 64 -17.55 16.98 -11.59
CA ASP A 64 -16.22 16.66 -12.16
C ASP A 64 -16.16 16.80 -13.69
N PHE A 65 -17.26 16.54 -14.40
CA PHE A 65 -17.35 16.59 -15.87
C PHE A 65 -17.35 18.02 -16.41
N TYR A 66 -18.07 18.93 -15.73
CA TYR A 66 -18.15 20.35 -16.09
C TYR A 66 -17.12 21.22 -15.35
N PHE A 67 -16.12 20.61 -14.72
CA PHE A 67 -15.05 21.36 -14.08
C PHE A 67 -14.00 21.79 -15.09
N ASP A 68 -13.94 23.09 -15.38
CA ASP A 68 -13.03 23.67 -16.38
C ASP A 68 -11.63 24.02 -15.84
N GLY A 69 -11.38 23.84 -14.54
CA GLY A 69 -10.09 24.14 -13.90
C GLY A 69 -9.07 23.00 -13.94
N GLU A 70 -7.90 23.22 -13.34
CA GLU A 70 -6.88 22.17 -13.20
C GLU A 70 -7.28 21.12 -12.15
N GLU A 71 -6.90 19.86 -12.37
CA GLU A 71 -7.17 18.77 -11.42
C GLU A 71 -6.65 19.07 -10.00
N TRP A 72 -5.58 19.86 -9.87
CA TRP A 72 -4.99 20.29 -8.60
C TRP A 72 -5.90 21.18 -7.74
N GLU A 73 -6.83 21.91 -8.37
CA GLU A 73 -7.74 22.82 -7.68
C GLU A 73 -8.84 22.04 -6.94
N LYS A 74 -9.17 20.84 -7.42
CA LYS A 74 -10.19 19.97 -6.83
C LYS A 74 -9.80 19.49 -5.43
N ASP A 75 -10.82 19.10 -4.67
CA ASP A 75 -10.64 18.40 -3.38
C ASP A 75 -10.50 16.88 -3.54
N VAL A 76 -10.64 16.36 -4.76
CA VAL A 76 -10.37 14.96 -5.09
C VAL A 76 -9.54 14.96 -6.36
N TRP A 77 -8.32 14.45 -6.27
CA TRP A 77 -7.42 14.36 -7.41
C TRP A 77 -7.46 12.95 -7.98
N ASN A 78 -7.69 12.83 -9.28
CA ASN A 78 -7.70 11.58 -10.01
C ASN A 78 -6.40 11.41 -10.79
N ARG A 79 -5.62 10.35 -10.47
CA ARG A 79 -4.34 10.07 -11.13
C ARG A 79 -4.44 9.94 -12.64
N ARG A 80 -5.62 9.54 -13.17
CA ARG A 80 -5.85 9.41 -14.63
C ARG A 80 -5.90 10.77 -15.33
N LYS A 81 -6.18 11.85 -14.60
CA LYS A 81 -6.21 13.24 -15.08
C LYS A 81 -4.95 14.02 -14.67
N LEU A 82 -4.02 13.37 -13.94
CA LEU A 82 -2.73 13.94 -13.59
C LEU A 82 -1.67 13.40 -14.54
N SER A 83 -0.82 14.27 -15.08
CA SER A 83 0.35 13.89 -15.86
C SER A 83 1.47 13.36 -14.96
N LEU A 84 1.26 12.18 -14.37
CA LEU A 84 2.24 11.51 -13.51
C LEU A 84 3.12 10.55 -14.31
N PRO A 85 4.43 10.44 -13.99
CA PRO A 85 5.30 9.41 -14.56
C PRO A 85 4.80 8.00 -14.26
N GLU A 86 5.04 7.06 -15.18
CA GLU A 86 4.59 5.66 -15.04
C GLU A 86 5.18 4.96 -13.80
N ASP A 87 6.41 5.28 -13.40
CA ASP A 87 7.06 4.70 -12.22
C ASP A 87 6.37 5.06 -10.89
N LYS A 88 5.52 6.10 -10.88
CA LYS A 88 4.77 6.53 -9.69
C LYS A 88 3.46 5.77 -9.53
N VAL A 89 3.03 5.04 -10.55
CA VAL A 89 1.69 4.45 -10.62
C VAL A 89 1.82 2.94 -10.70
N ASN A 90 1.39 2.25 -9.64
CA ASN A 90 1.19 0.81 -9.74
C ASN A 90 -0.08 0.55 -10.60
N PRO A 91 0.05 -0.09 -11.80
CA PRO A 91 -1.08 -0.37 -12.67
C PRO A 91 -2.08 -1.36 -12.05
N THR A 92 -1.63 -2.20 -11.11
CA THR A 92 -2.49 -3.16 -10.41
C THR A 92 -3.28 -2.53 -9.26
N SER A 93 -2.98 -1.28 -8.90
CA SER A 93 -3.66 -0.60 -7.80
C SER A 93 -5.06 -0.15 -8.23
N TYR A 94 -6.06 -0.47 -7.41
CA TYR A 94 -7.44 0.00 -7.57
C TYR A 94 -7.64 1.44 -7.09
N GLU A 95 -6.67 2.04 -6.39
CA GLU A 95 -6.77 3.39 -5.87
C GLU A 95 -6.37 4.41 -6.93
N TYR A 96 -7.36 5.11 -7.47
CA TYR A 96 -7.17 6.13 -8.50
C TYR A 96 -7.20 7.55 -7.96
N THR A 97 -7.60 7.76 -6.71
CA THR A 97 -7.89 9.10 -6.20
C THR A 97 -7.18 9.42 -4.89
N ILE A 98 -6.74 10.68 -4.74
CA ILE A 98 -6.38 11.28 -3.46
C ILE A 98 -7.53 12.17 -3.04
N ASN A 99 -8.16 11.85 -1.91
CA ASN A 99 -9.34 12.55 -1.45
C ASN A 99 -8.99 13.49 -0.30
N PHE A 100 -9.25 14.79 -0.46
CA PHE A 100 -9.12 15.84 0.55
C PHE A 100 -10.48 16.38 1.04
N LYS A 101 -11.60 15.80 0.61
CA LYS A 101 -12.90 16.07 1.23
C LYS A 101 -12.87 15.62 2.70
N GLY A 102 -13.60 16.33 3.56
CA GLY A 102 -13.78 15.96 4.98
C GLY A 102 -12.76 16.54 5.96
N PHE A 103 -11.83 17.38 5.51
CA PHE A 103 -11.10 18.27 6.42
C PHE A 103 -12.07 19.24 7.10
N LYS A 104 -11.90 19.46 8.40
CA LYS A 104 -12.73 20.43 9.17
C LYS A 104 -12.21 21.86 9.06
N ASN A 105 -10.91 22.03 8.86
CA ASN A 105 -10.24 23.30 8.67
C ASN A 105 -9.71 23.40 7.22
N ASN A 106 -10.11 24.45 6.50
CA ASN A 106 -9.71 24.66 5.11
C ASN A 106 -8.21 24.94 4.95
N TYR A 107 -7.58 25.63 5.90
CA TYR A 107 -6.14 25.88 5.86
C TYR A 107 -5.35 24.56 5.92
N PHE A 108 -5.72 23.64 6.82
CA PHE A 108 -5.08 22.32 6.89
C PHE A 108 -5.33 21.48 5.63
N LYS A 109 -6.50 21.62 5.00
CA LYS A 109 -6.76 20.97 3.72
C LYS A 109 -5.77 21.45 2.65
N GLU A 110 -5.64 22.77 2.48
CA GLU A 110 -4.79 23.35 1.43
C GLU A 110 -3.29 23.09 1.67
N ILE A 111 -2.83 23.11 2.93
CA ILE A 111 -1.42 22.80 3.21
C ILE A 111 -1.11 21.33 2.96
N VAL A 112 -2.04 20.42 3.27
CA VAL A 112 -1.89 18.99 2.96
C VAL A 112 -1.99 18.74 1.46
N LYS A 113 -2.87 19.42 0.73
CA LYS A 113 -2.87 19.40 -0.75
C LYS A 113 -1.50 19.82 -1.29
N ARG A 114 -1.00 20.99 -0.89
CA ARG A 114 0.33 21.47 -1.31
C ARG A 114 1.43 20.44 -1.01
N TYR A 115 1.42 19.85 0.18
CA TYR A 115 2.41 18.84 0.58
C TYR A 115 2.30 17.57 -0.26
N CYS A 116 1.09 17.05 -0.48
CA CYS A 116 0.86 15.89 -1.33
C CYS A 116 1.31 16.13 -2.78
N LYS A 117 1.05 17.33 -3.34
CA LYS A 117 1.54 17.73 -4.67
C LYS A 117 3.07 17.70 -4.72
N LEU A 118 3.74 18.21 -3.67
CA LEU A 118 5.20 18.13 -3.55
C LEU A 118 5.69 16.67 -3.48
N MET A 119 5.04 15.83 -2.68
CA MET A 119 5.43 14.44 -2.48
C MET A 119 5.27 13.58 -3.74
N LEU A 120 4.32 13.90 -4.63
CA LEU A 120 4.15 13.21 -5.91
C LEU A 120 5.38 13.32 -6.83
N ASN A 121 6.29 14.28 -6.60
CA ASN A 121 7.55 14.36 -7.34
C ASN A 121 8.54 13.25 -6.96
N THR A 122 8.43 12.67 -5.76
CA THR A 122 9.43 11.74 -5.21
C THR A 122 8.85 10.40 -4.78
N ALA A 123 7.59 10.35 -4.37
CA ALA A 123 6.92 9.17 -3.85
C ALA A 123 5.88 8.60 -4.83
N SER A 124 5.54 7.31 -4.66
CA SER A 124 4.47 6.68 -5.42
C SER A 124 3.09 7.23 -5.05
N PHE A 125 2.15 7.17 -5.98
CA PHE A 125 0.79 7.68 -5.79
C PHE A 125 0.11 7.06 -4.55
N SER A 126 0.22 5.74 -4.37
CA SER A 126 -0.35 5.03 -3.21
C SER A 126 0.27 5.49 -1.89
N HIS A 127 1.55 5.84 -1.86
CA HIS A 127 2.16 6.39 -0.65
C HIS A 127 1.59 7.78 -0.32
N VAL A 128 1.37 8.62 -1.34
CA VAL A 128 0.78 9.95 -1.13
C VAL A 128 -0.70 9.85 -0.70
N VAL A 129 -1.45 8.86 -1.17
CA VAL A 129 -2.81 8.55 -0.67
C VAL A 129 -2.77 8.26 0.84
N ASP A 130 -1.83 7.41 1.28
CA ASP A 130 -1.66 7.06 2.71
C ASP A 130 -1.25 8.29 3.55
N ILE A 131 -0.32 9.12 3.06
CA ILE A 131 0.05 10.41 3.67
C ILE A 131 -1.18 11.30 3.85
N ALA A 132 -1.95 11.52 2.77
CA ALA A 132 -3.12 12.39 2.81
C ALA A 132 -4.16 11.92 3.84
N SER A 133 -4.38 10.60 3.91
CA SER A 133 -5.29 9.98 4.87
C SER A 133 -4.85 10.19 6.33
N LYS A 134 -3.58 9.93 6.63
CA LYS A 134 -3.01 10.10 7.97
C LYS A 134 -2.97 11.56 8.42
N LEU A 135 -2.57 12.47 7.54
CA LEU A 135 -2.56 13.91 7.84
C LEU A 135 -3.99 14.44 8.05
N LYS A 136 -4.96 13.95 7.27
CA LYS A 136 -6.38 14.27 7.49
C LYS A 136 -6.87 13.79 8.86
N GLU A 137 -6.54 12.55 9.25
CA GLU A 137 -6.88 12.01 10.57
C GLU A 137 -6.33 12.90 11.68
N PHE A 138 -5.04 13.26 11.59
CA PHE A 138 -4.38 14.15 12.54
C PHE A 138 -5.04 15.53 12.60
N PHE A 139 -5.12 16.26 11.49
CA PHE A 139 -5.65 17.64 11.51
C PHE A 139 -7.13 17.70 11.89
N ASN A 140 -7.92 16.68 11.58
CA ASN A 140 -9.29 16.60 12.07
C ASN A 140 -9.37 16.27 13.56
N PHE A 141 -8.44 15.46 14.09
CA PHE A 141 -8.31 15.28 15.53
C PHE A 141 -7.98 16.60 16.22
N MET A 142 -7.00 17.35 15.69
CA MET A 142 -6.60 18.65 16.22
C MET A 142 -7.77 19.64 16.25
N ASN A 143 -8.47 19.79 15.12
CA ASN A 143 -9.63 20.68 15.03
C ASN A 143 -10.77 20.29 15.98
N LYS A 144 -10.90 19.01 16.34
CA LYS A 144 -11.98 18.54 17.19
C LYS A 144 -11.66 18.64 18.68
N ASN A 145 -10.40 18.38 19.06
CA ASN A 145 -10.02 18.16 20.46
C ASN A 145 -9.10 19.25 21.02
N CYS A 146 -8.54 20.12 20.17
CA CYS A 146 -7.61 21.16 20.60
C CYS A 146 -8.20 22.54 20.29
N GLU A 147 -8.51 23.31 21.33
CA GLU A 147 -9.06 24.65 21.19
C GLU A 147 -8.01 25.63 20.65
N GLY A 148 -8.43 26.55 19.76
CA GLY A 148 -7.57 27.61 19.23
C GLY A 148 -6.58 27.19 18.13
N ILE A 149 -6.42 25.89 17.84
CA ILE A 149 -5.52 25.41 16.80
C ILE A 149 -6.16 25.52 15.41
N GLN A 150 -5.77 26.56 14.68
CA GLN A 150 -6.18 26.83 13.31
C GLN A 150 -5.03 26.81 12.30
N ARG A 151 -3.78 26.88 12.78
CA ARG A 151 -2.54 27.03 12.02
C ARG A 151 -1.44 26.10 12.56
N ILE A 152 -0.40 25.85 11.78
CA ILE A 152 0.66 24.88 12.16
C ILE A 152 1.57 25.44 13.25
N HIS A 153 1.94 26.72 13.20
CA HIS A 153 2.81 27.37 14.19
C HIS A 153 2.23 27.39 15.61
N GLN A 154 0.91 27.22 15.73
CA GLN A 154 0.23 27.13 17.02
C GLN A 154 0.41 25.77 17.68
N LEU A 155 0.85 24.75 16.94
CA LEU A 155 1.09 23.42 17.48
C LEU A 155 2.25 23.47 18.47
N THR A 156 1.99 22.97 19.68
CA THR A 156 3.01 22.73 20.69
C THR A 156 3.14 21.24 20.95
N ARG A 157 4.05 20.88 21.86
CA ARG A 157 4.24 19.50 22.27
C ARG A 157 2.98 18.91 22.91
N ASN A 158 2.21 19.72 23.64
CA ASN A 158 1.01 19.30 24.35
C ASN A 158 -0.02 18.66 23.41
N GLU A 159 -0.26 19.26 22.24
CA GLU A 159 -1.26 18.72 21.32
C GLU A 159 -0.78 17.46 20.59
N ILE A 160 0.54 17.35 20.34
CA ILE A 160 1.13 16.13 19.78
C ILE A 160 0.97 14.96 20.76
N GLU A 161 1.22 15.19 22.05
CA GLU A 161 1.02 14.18 23.09
C GLU A 161 -0.43 13.73 23.21
N GLN A 162 -1.39 14.67 23.11
CA GLN A 162 -2.82 14.33 23.05
C GLN A 162 -3.16 13.44 21.85
N TYR A 163 -2.60 13.74 20.67
CA TYR A 163 -2.80 12.90 19.49
C TYR A 163 -2.18 11.51 19.66
N PHE A 164 -0.97 11.42 20.23
CA PHE A 164 -0.29 10.15 20.48
C PHE A 164 -1.06 9.28 21.48
N ASN A 165 -1.60 9.87 22.54
CA ASN A 165 -2.50 9.17 23.45
C ASN A 165 -3.75 8.66 22.71
N TYR A 166 -4.37 9.51 21.89
CA TYR A 166 -5.54 9.12 21.09
C TYR A 166 -5.29 7.93 20.15
N ILE A 167 -4.16 7.89 19.44
CA ILE A 167 -3.84 6.76 18.55
C ILE A 167 -3.44 5.49 19.31
N ASN A 168 -2.84 5.62 20.49
CA ASN A 168 -2.52 4.49 21.36
C ASN A 168 -3.79 3.84 21.93
N LEU A 169 -4.78 4.65 22.32
CA LEU A 169 -6.07 4.17 22.82
C LEU A 169 -6.93 3.45 21.76
N LYS A 170 -6.60 3.57 20.46
CA LYS A 170 -7.29 2.86 19.38
C LYS A 170 -6.96 1.36 19.28
N GLY A 171 -5.98 0.87 20.04
CA GLY A 171 -5.54 -0.54 19.94
C GLY A 171 -4.90 -0.89 18.60
N LEU A 172 -4.23 0.08 17.96
CA LEU A 172 -3.53 -0.11 16.69
C LEU A 172 -2.25 -0.94 16.89
N LYS A 173 -1.82 -1.67 15.85
CA LYS A 173 -0.52 -2.34 15.87
C LYS A 173 0.62 -1.32 16.01
N PRO A 174 1.72 -1.64 16.72
CA PRO A 174 2.85 -0.72 16.88
C PRO A 174 3.43 -0.18 15.56
N SER A 175 3.51 -1.02 14.52
CA SER A 175 3.95 -0.60 13.18
C SER A 175 2.99 0.41 12.53
N THR A 176 1.69 0.30 12.80
CA THR A 176 0.67 1.23 12.31
C THR A 176 0.71 2.57 13.04
N VAL A 177 1.03 2.57 14.34
CA VAL A 177 1.29 3.78 15.13
C VAL A 177 2.57 4.47 14.64
N THR A 178 3.67 3.70 14.50
CA THR A 178 4.94 4.16 13.92
C THR A 178 4.72 4.86 12.58
N GLY A 179 3.91 4.27 11.69
CA GLY A 179 3.60 4.85 10.40
C GLY A 179 2.80 6.17 10.45
N ARG A 180 2.04 6.45 11.52
CA ARG A 180 1.36 7.75 11.72
C ARG A 180 2.33 8.80 12.24
N ILE A 181 3.12 8.44 13.26
CA ILE A 181 4.14 9.32 13.85
C ILE A 181 5.17 9.72 12.78
N SER A 182 5.68 8.75 12.02
CA SER A 182 6.62 9.00 10.93
C SER A 182 6.06 9.93 9.85
N THR A 183 4.79 9.79 9.47
CA THR A 183 4.18 10.72 8.50
C THR A 183 4.13 12.16 9.03
N LEU A 184 3.83 12.35 10.32
CA LEU A 184 3.82 13.68 10.93
C LEU A 184 5.22 14.28 11.05
N ASP A 185 6.17 13.49 11.50
CA ASP A 185 7.57 13.92 11.66
C ASP A 185 8.17 14.34 10.31
N VAL A 186 8.03 13.48 9.29
CA VAL A 186 8.48 13.79 7.93
C VAL A 186 7.77 15.02 7.38
N PHE A 187 6.47 15.18 7.65
CA PHE A 187 5.73 16.39 7.23
C PHE A 187 6.30 17.66 7.89
N PHE A 188 6.41 17.70 9.23
CA PHE A 188 6.88 18.89 9.95
C PHE A 188 8.32 19.25 9.61
N THR A 189 9.21 18.25 9.56
CA THR A 189 10.61 18.45 9.17
C THR A 189 10.74 18.93 7.73
N THR A 190 9.90 18.44 6.81
CA THR A 190 9.93 18.88 5.40
C THR A 190 9.47 20.33 5.26
N ILE A 191 8.35 20.72 5.87
CA ILE A 191 7.85 22.10 5.75
C ILE A 191 8.82 23.11 6.40
N GLN A 192 9.51 22.72 7.48
CA GLN A 192 10.56 23.52 8.10
C GLN A 192 11.79 23.64 7.20
N ARG A 193 12.28 22.51 6.67
CA ARG A 193 13.44 22.49 5.77
C ARG A 193 13.22 23.32 4.50
N TYR A 194 11.99 23.38 4.02
CA TYR A 194 11.62 24.09 2.79
C TYR A 194 11.16 25.54 3.08
N ASP A 195 11.32 25.99 4.32
CA ASP A 195 11.01 27.35 4.77
C ASP A 195 9.58 27.80 4.43
N TRP A 196 8.60 26.94 4.75
CA TRP A 196 7.20 27.31 4.57
C TRP A 196 6.81 28.37 5.60
N LYS A 197 5.96 29.34 5.18
CA LYS A 197 5.53 30.47 6.03
C LYS A 197 4.95 30.08 7.39
N ASP A 198 4.35 28.89 7.49
CA ASP A 198 3.66 28.43 8.68
C ASP A 198 4.19 27.04 9.06
N THR A 199 5.06 27.01 10.07
CA THR A 199 5.74 25.81 10.57
C THR A 199 5.75 25.79 12.10
N PRO A 200 5.92 24.62 12.74
CA PRO A 200 6.10 24.56 14.19
C PRO A 200 7.37 25.33 14.59
N SER A 201 7.30 26.06 15.71
CA SER A 201 8.43 26.86 16.23
C SER A 201 9.56 26.01 16.82
N LYS A 202 9.28 24.73 17.13
CA LYS A 202 10.21 23.78 17.73
C LYS A 202 10.03 22.40 17.10
N ILE A 203 11.01 21.52 17.32
CA ILE A 203 10.85 20.10 17.04
C ILE A 203 9.77 19.54 17.99
N LEU A 204 8.77 18.87 17.44
CA LEU A 204 7.62 18.38 18.21
C LEU A 204 7.60 16.85 18.40
N ILE A 205 8.39 16.10 17.63
CA ILE A 205 8.42 14.63 17.63
C ILE A 205 9.87 14.18 17.83
N PHE A 206 10.05 13.20 18.71
CA PHE A 206 11.36 12.68 19.11
C PHE A 206 11.43 11.17 18.94
N GLN A 207 12.63 10.60 19.02
CA GLN A 207 12.82 9.15 18.84
C GLN A 207 12.10 8.32 19.91
N GLU A 208 11.96 8.88 21.10
CA GLU A 208 11.29 8.27 22.26
C GLU A 208 9.77 8.11 22.04
N ASP A 209 9.19 8.85 21.10
CA ASP A 209 7.75 8.76 20.78
C ASP A 209 7.39 7.48 20.02
N TYR A 210 8.39 6.85 19.39
CA TYR A 210 8.14 5.69 18.55
C TYR A 210 7.97 4.43 19.41
N PRO A 211 6.86 3.70 19.26
CA PRO A 211 6.64 2.48 20.03
C PRO A 211 7.63 1.39 19.57
N LYS A 212 8.03 0.52 20.50
CA LYS A 212 8.82 -0.66 20.15
C LYS A 212 7.99 -1.57 19.25
N VAL A 213 8.47 -1.79 18.03
CA VAL A 213 7.83 -2.71 17.08
C VAL A 213 8.41 -4.11 17.31
N PRO A 214 7.59 -5.11 17.72
CA PRO A 214 8.08 -6.47 17.89
C PRO A 214 8.52 -7.03 16.54
N LYS A 215 9.61 -7.81 16.55
CA LYS A 215 10.08 -8.50 15.34
C LYS A 215 9.02 -9.52 14.91
N ALA A 216 8.48 -9.34 13.71
CA ALA A 216 7.53 -10.30 13.17
C ALA A 216 8.26 -11.62 12.87
N LEU A 217 7.72 -12.73 13.37
CA LEU A 217 8.15 -14.06 12.94
C LEU A 217 7.59 -14.33 11.53
N PRO A 218 8.36 -15.01 10.65
CA PRO A 218 7.83 -15.49 9.38
C PRO A 218 6.57 -16.33 9.62
N ARG A 219 5.50 -16.02 8.88
CA ARG A 219 4.30 -16.86 8.86
C ARG A 219 4.46 -17.84 7.71
N TYR A 220 4.79 -19.08 8.01
CA TYR A 220 4.79 -20.18 7.05
C TYR A 220 3.43 -20.89 7.05
N ILE A 221 3.12 -21.55 5.94
CA ILE A 221 1.97 -22.44 5.83
C ILE A 221 2.52 -23.86 6.02
N ASP A 222 1.94 -24.62 6.94
CA ASP A 222 2.32 -26.03 7.13
C ASP A 222 2.10 -26.83 5.86
N GLU A 223 3.00 -27.78 5.59
CA GLU A 223 3.01 -28.55 4.35
C GLU A 223 1.68 -29.30 4.12
N HIS A 224 1.14 -29.92 5.17
CA HIS A 224 -0.16 -30.58 5.10
C HIS A 224 -1.31 -29.61 4.73
N ILE A 225 -1.25 -28.36 5.20
CA ILE A 225 -2.26 -27.34 4.84
C ILE A 225 -2.08 -26.92 3.38
N LEU A 226 -0.83 -26.80 2.91
CA LEU A 226 -0.53 -26.50 1.52
C LEU A 226 -1.03 -27.61 0.59
N GLU A 227 -0.85 -28.88 0.95
CA GLU A 227 -1.41 -30.04 0.24
C GLU A 227 -2.94 -29.96 0.14
N GLN A 228 -3.63 -29.64 1.25
CA GLN A 228 -5.09 -29.47 1.25
C GLN A 228 -5.56 -28.32 0.35
N LEU A 229 -4.79 -27.22 0.30
CA LEU A 229 -5.07 -26.09 -0.59
C LEU A 229 -4.85 -26.48 -2.05
N ASN A 230 -3.75 -27.16 -2.34
CA ASN A 230 -3.38 -27.58 -3.69
C ASN A 230 -4.37 -28.62 -4.24
N GLY A 231 -4.86 -29.52 -3.39
CA GLY A 231 -5.92 -30.48 -3.73
C GLY A 231 -7.30 -29.86 -4.03
N LYS A 232 -7.44 -28.54 -3.91
CA LYS A 232 -8.67 -27.78 -4.24
C LYS A 232 -8.45 -26.74 -5.35
N LEU A 233 -7.28 -26.73 -6.00
CA LEU A 233 -6.98 -25.80 -7.09
C LEU A 233 -7.94 -25.95 -8.28
N ASP A 234 -8.47 -27.16 -8.49
CA ASP A 234 -9.48 -27.49 -9.48
C ASP A 234 -10.81 -26.73 -9.32
N LYS A 235 -11.07 -26.19 -8.11
CA LYS A 235 -12.25 -25.37 -7.82
C LYS A 235 -12.10 -23.91 -8.22
N LEU A 236 -10.89 -23.48 -8.56
CA LEU A 236 -10.61 -22.13 -9.03
C LEU A 236 -10.71 -22.07 -10.55
N GLU A 237 -11.01 -20.89 -11.07
CA GLU A 237 -10.86 -20.62 -12.50
C GLU A 237 -9.43 -20.95 -12.96
N PRO A 238 -9.21 -21.57 -14.14
CA PRO A 238 -7.89 -22.07 -14.55
C PRO A 238 -6.78 -21.01 -14.50
N TYR A 239 -7.09 -19.77 -14.85
CA TYR A 239 -6.13 -18.67 -14.78
C TYR A 239 -5.76 -18.31 -13.33
N ILE A 240 -6.71 -18.36 -12.39
CA ILE A 240 -6.45 -18.11 -10.96
C ILE A 240 -5.63 -19.25 -10.38
N ALA A 241 -5.97 -20.51 -10.71
CA ALA A 241 -5.18 -21.67 -10.28
C ALA A 241 -3.72 -21.54 -10.74
N THR A 242 -3.51 -21.13 -12.00
CA THR A 242 -2.18 -20.87 -12.56
C THR A 242 -1.44 -19.76 -11.81
N MET A 243 -2.12 -18.65 -11.50
CA MET A 243 -1.56 -17.56 -10.71
C MET A 243 -1.13 -18.02 -9.30
N VAL A 244 -1.92 -18.87 -8.64
CA VAL A 244 -1.58 -19.43 -7.33
C VAL A 244 -0.34 -20.30 -7.41
N MET A 245 -0.24 -21.19 -8.41
CA MET A 245 0.94 -22.03 -8.62
C MET A 245 2.20 -21.19 -8.82
N VAL A 246 2.16 -20.16 -9.69
CA VAL A 246 3.32 -19.28 -9.92
C VAL A 246 3.74 -18.53 -8.64
N LEU A 247 2.78 -18.07 -7.83
CA LEU A 247 3.09 -17.43 -6.55
C LEU A 247 3.75 -18.38 -5.55
N GLN A 248 3.28 -19.64 -5.49
CA GLN A 248 3.83 -20.67 -4.61
C GLN A 248 5.27 -21.03 -5.02
N GLU A 249 5.51 -21.26 -6.31
CA GLU A 249 6.80 -21.70 -6.82
C GLU A 249 7.85 -20.58 -6.91
N CYS A 250 7.44 -19.38 -7.33
CA CYS A 250 8.37 -18.27 -7.54
C CYS A 250 8.52 -17.35 -6.32
N GLY A 251 7.59 -17.40 -5.36
CA GLY A 251 7.58 -16.49 -4.20
C GLY A 251 7.44 -15.01 -4.57
N MET A 252 6.93 -14.71 -5.77
CA MET A 252 6.82 -13.35 -6.30
C MET A 252 5.72 -12.54 -5.62
N ARG A 253 5.79 -11.21 -5.70
CA ARG A 253 4.68 -10.37 -5.24
C ARG A 253 3.51 -10.49 -6.23
N ILE A 254 2.29 -10.44 -5.70
CA ILE A 254 1.06 -10.43 -6.52
C ILE A 254 1.09 -9.32 -7.57
N SER A 255 1.58 -8.13 -7.20
CA SER A 255 1.70 -7.01 -8.15
C SER A 255 2.64 -7.32 -9.30
N GLU A 256 3.74 -8.04 -9.05
CA GLU A 256 4.70 -8.43 -10.09
C GLU A 256 4.03 -9.42 -11.05
N LEU A 257 3.36 -10.45 -10.51
CA LEU A 257 2.60 -11.44 -11.28
C LEU A 257 1.55 -10.78 -12.20
N CYS A 258 0.74 -9.88 -11.65
CA CYS A 258 -0.31 -9.20 -12.40
C CYS A 258 0.22 -8.25 -13.50
N THR A 259 1.52 -7.97 -13.50
CA THR A 259 2.19 -7.15 -14.52
C THR A 259 3.09 -7.95 -15.46
N LEU A 260 3.09 -9.29 -15.34
CA LEU A 260 3.88 -10.15 -16.22
C LEU A 260 3.49 -9.94 -17.68
N LYS A 261 4.50 -9.79 -18.54
CA LYS A 261 4.32 -9.61 -19.97
C LYS A 261 4.33 -10.96 -20.68
N LYS A 262 3.60 -11.07 -21.79
CA LYS A 262 3.71 -12.23 -22.69
C LYS A 262 5.17 -12.43 -23.11
N GLY A 263 5.70 -13.65 -22.98
CA GLY A 263 7.11 -13.97 -23.20
C GLY A 263 8.00 -13.89 -21.95
N SER A 264 7.42 -13.65 -20.76
CA SER A 264 8.16 -13.74 -19.48
C SER A 264 8.40 -15.19 -19.04
N VAL A 265 7.68 -16.13 -19.64
CA VAL A 265 7.95 -17.57 -19.52
C VAL A 265 8.88 -17.93 -20.65
N ILE A 266 10.08 -18.35 -20.31
CA ILE A 266 11.11 -18.74 -21.26
C ILE A 266 11.31 -20.25 -21.11
N THR A 267 11.39 -20.97 -22.23
CA THR A 267 11.67 -22.40 -22.24
C THR A 267 13.13 -22.67 -21.85
N ASP A 268 13.45 -23.85 -21.35
CA ASP A 268 14.69 -24.12 -20.61
C ASP A 268 15.97 -23.67 -21.34
N LYS A 269 16.04 -23.84 -22.67
CA LYS A 269 17.20 -23.39 -23.48
C LYS A 269 17.30 -21.87 -23.63
N GLU A 270 16.22 -21.21 -24.05
CA GLU A 270 16.22 -19.73 -24.18
C GLU A 270 16.38 -19.06 -22.80
N GLY A 271 15.87 -19.70 -21.74
CA GLY A 271 15.91 -19.21 -20.37
C GLY A 271 17.32 -19.30 -19.80
N ALA A 272 18.01 -20.40 -20.08
CA ALA A 272 19.43 -20.59 -19.82
C ALA A 272 20.28 -19.50 -20.50
N GLU A 273 20.03 -19.20 -21.78
CA GLU A 273 20.73 -18.18 -22.55
C GLU A 273 20.49 -16.74 -22.02
N LEU A 274 19.26 -16.43 -21.63
CA LEU A 274 18.92 -15.13 -21.03
C LEU A 274 19.50 -14.97 -19.62
N LEU A 275 19.40 -16.00 -18.77
CA LEU A 275 20.01 -16.01 -17.44
C LEU A 275 21.53 -15.85 -17.54
N PHE A 276 22.16 -16.55 -18.49
CA PHE A 276 23.57 -16.39 -18.82
C PHE A 276 23.90 -14.96 -19.21
N THR A 277 23.15 -14.38 -20.14
CA THR A 277 23.36 -13.00 -20.62
C THR A 277 23.24 -12.01 -19.46
N HIS A 278 22.21 -12.13 -18.64
CA HIS A 278 21.99 -11.26 -17.49
C HIS A 278 23.13 -11.35 -16.46
N LEU A 279 23.50 -12.57 -16.05
CA LEU A 279 24.59 -12.79 -15.10
C LEU A 279 25.95 -12.34 -15.66
N SER A 280 26.16 -12.52 -16.96
CA SER A 280 27.38 -12.06 -17.64
C SER A 280 27.49 -10.53 -17.69
N LEU A 281 26.38 -9.82 -17.92
CA LEU A 281 26.34 -8.36 -17.84
C LEU A 281 26.59 -7.82 -16.44
N ARG A 282 26.34 -8.61 -15.39
CA ARG A 282 26.61 -8.24 -13.99
C ARG A 282 28.01 -8.61 -13.53
N ALA A 283 28.63 -9.63 -14.12
CA ALA A 283 29.95 -10.12 -13.76
C ALA A 283 30.97 -8.97 -13.76
N GLY A 284 31.61 -8.73 -12.61
CA GLY A 284 32.59 -7.66 -12.43
C GLY A 284 32.04 -6.23 -12.41
N ARG A 285 30.73 -6.02 -12.61
CA ARG A 285 30.09 -4.68 -12.64
C ARG A 285 29.17 -4.43 -11.43
N SER A 286 28.50 -5.45 -10.93
CA SER A 286 27.51 -5.34 -9.85
C SER A 286 27.62 -6.48 -8.85
N SER A 287 27.47 -6.17 -7.56
CA SER A 287 27.38 -7.20 -6.51
C SER A 287 26.21 -8.14 -6.77
N THR A 288 26.47 -9.45 -6.75
CA THR A 288 25.49 -10.48 -7.08
C THR A 288 25.65 -11.64 -6.11
N ILE A 289 24.55 -12.06 -5.48
CA ILE A 289 24.49 -13.25 -4.62
C ILE A 289 23.62 -14.27 -5.32
N ILE A 290 24.12 -15.51 -5.42
CA ILE A 290 23.38 -16.64 -5.99
C ILE A 290 23.37 -17.74 -4.93
N THR A 291 22.20 -18.29 -4.67
CA THR A 291 22.00 -19.44 -3.79
C THR A 291 21.47 -20.58 -4.63
N SER A 292 22.09 -21.75 -4.54
CA SER A 292 21.64 -22.95 -5.23
C SER A 292 21.68 -24.15 -4.29
N ASN A 293 20.69 -25.01 -4.42
CA ASN A 293 20.68 -26.35 -3.80
C ASN A 293 21.39 -27.40 -4.67
N LEU A 294 21.81 -27.02 -5.89
CA LEU A 294 22.57 -27.85 -6.81
C LEU A 294 24.05 -27.46 -6.80
N SER A 295 24.94 -28.45 -6.75
CA SER A 295 26.38 -28.24 -6.99
C SER A 295 26.63 -27.79 -8.43
N PHE A 296 27.71 -27.06 -8.69
CA PHE A 296 28.07 -26.61 -10.05
C PHE A 296 28.10 -27.73 -11.10
N ALA A 297 28.50 -28.95 -10.71
CA ALA A 297 28.50 -30.11 -11.60
C ALA A 297 27.10 -30.50 -12.14
N LYS A 298 26.03 -30.11 -11.44
CA LYS A 298 24.64 -30.38 -11.82
C LYS A 298 23.98 -29.20 -12.53
N TRP A 299 24.69 -28.10 -12.74
CA TRP A 299 24.11 -26.94 -13.41
C TRP A 299 23.89 -27.20 -14.91
N GLU A 300 24.56 -28.19 -15.49
CA GLU A 300 24.26 -28.65 -16.86
C GLU A 300 22.82 -29.15 -16.99
N GLU A 301 22.23 -29.71 -15.93
CA GLU A 301 20.81 -30.10 -15.87
C GLU A 301 19.86 -28.90 -15.95
N VAL A 302 20.35 -27.69 -15.65
CA VAL A 302 19.56 -26.45 -15.63
C VAL A 302 19.75 -25.66 -16.92
N PHE A 303 20.99 -25.59 -17.40
CA PHE A 303 21.34 -24.79 -18.57
C PHE A 303 21.24 -25.56 -19.89
N HIS A 304 21.20 -26.91 -19.82
CA HIS A 304 21.12 -27.83 -20.97
C HIS A 304 22.16 -27.58 -22.08
N ASP A 305 23.23 -26.86 -21.76
CA ASP A 305 24.35 -26.51 -22.64
C ASP A 305 25.65 -26.54 -21.80
N PRO A 306 26.54 -27.51 -22.03
CA PRO A 306 27.79 -27.64 -21.27
C PRO A 306 28.73 -26.44 -21.44
N ILE A 307 28.77 -25.84 -22.64
CA ILE A 307 29.66 -24.72 -22.96
C ILE A 307 29.20 -23.48 -22.21
N LEU A 308 27.90 -23.20 -22.26
CA LEU A 308 27.28 -22.08 -21.56
C LEU A 308 27.40 -22.24 -20.04
N THR A 309 27.19 -23.45 -19.52
CA THR A 309 27.33 -23.78 -18.09
C THR A 309 28.75 -23.52 -17.59
N ALA A 310 29.76 -24.00 -18.33
CA ALA A 310 31.16 -23.81 -17.98
C ALA A 310 31.55 -22.32 -18.01
N ALA A 311 31.16 -21.61 -19.07
CA ALA A 311 31.43 -20.18 -19.21
C ALA A 311 30.75 -19.33 -18.11
N LEU A 312 29.55 -19.71 -17.67
CA LEU A 312 28.86 -19.03 -16.58
C LEU A 312 29.55 -19.27 -15.24
N THR A 313 29.88 -20.53 -14.97
CA THR A 313 30.53 -20.95 -13.72
C THR A 313 31.86 -20.24 -13.55
N ASP A 314 32.66 -20.15 -14.61
CA ASP A 314 33.91 -19.38 -14.63
C ASP A 314 33.67 -17.90 -14.25
N ARG A 315 32.73 -17.23 -14.91
CA ARG A 315 32.41 -15.82 -14.65
C ARG A 315 31.92 -15.55 -13.23
N LEU A 316 31.13 -16.45 -12.65
CA LEU A 316 30.60 -16.32 -11.30
C LEU A 316 31.62 -16.66 -10.22
N THR A 317 32.57 -17.54 -10.51
CA THR A 317 33.62 -17.94 -9.56
C THR A 317 34.84 -17.02 -9.59
N HIS A 318 35.02 -16.27 -10.68
CA HIS A 318 36.07 -15.26 -10.79
C HIS A 318 35.87 -14.11 -9.78
N LYS A 319 36.83 -13.96 -8.85
CA LYS A 319 36.83 -12.95 -7.77
C LYS A 319 35.58 -12.98 -6.88
N SER A 320 35.02 -14.16 -6.65
CA SER A 320 33.88 -14.33 -5.74
C SER A 320 34.22 -15.17 -4.51
N HIS A 321 33.32 -15.16 -3.53
CA HIS A 321 33.39 -16.02 -2.37
C HIS A 321 32.35 -17.15 -2.53
N VAL A 322 32.83 -18.38 -2.66
CA VAL A 322 31.96 -19.56 -2.66
C VAL A 322 31.82 -20.06 -1.23
N VAL A 323 30.61 -19.95 -0.68
CA VAL A 323 30.30 -20.42 0.68
C VAL A 323 29.51 -21.72 0.57
N ASN A 324 30.16 -22.84 0.90
CA ASN A 324 29.48 -24.12 0.99
C ASN A 324 28.64 -24.17 2.27
N MET A 325 27.32 -24.19 2.11
CA MET A 325 26.37 -24.32 3.22
C MET A 325 26.28 -25.80 3.66
N ILE A 326 27.29 -26.26 4.40
CA ILE A 326 27.34 -27.61 4.96
C ILE A 326 26.79 -27.56 6.39
N GLY A 327 25.64 -28.19 6.62
CA GLY A 327 25.05 -28.30 7.94
C GLY A 327 23.63 -28.86 7.92
N PRO A 328 23.11 -29.32 9.07
CA PRO A 328 21.73 -29.75 9.18
C PRO A 328 20.78 -28.57 8.90
N SER A 329 19.67 -28.86 8.22
CA SER A 329 18.65 -27.87 7.88
C SER A 329 18.24 -27.09 9.13
N TYR A 330 18.19 -25.76 9.01
CA TYR A 330 17.71 -24.90 10.09
C TYR A 330 16.28 -25.27 10.49
N ARG A 331 15.46 -25.66 9.50
CA ARG A 331 14.09 -26.16 9.71
C ARG A 331 14.09 -27.46 10.52
N MET A 332 14.98 -28.41 10.21
CA MET A 332 15.09 -29.65 11.00
C MET A 332 15.50 -29.39 12.45
N ARG A 333 16.43 -28.46 12.67
CA ARG A 333 16.82 -28.06 14.04
C ARG A 333 15.65 -27.45 14.81
N GLU A 334 14.83 -26.63 14.14
CA GLU A 334 13.63 -26.05 14.75
C GLU A 334 12.56 -27.11 15.02
N THR A 335 12.32 -28.04 14.09
CA THR A 335 11.41 -29.18 14.28
C THR A 335 11.87 -30.07 15.44
N GLN A 336 13.16 -30.33 15.56
CA GLN A 336 13.72 -31.14 16.64
C GLN A 336 13.52 -30.45 18.00
N LYS A 337 13.79 -29.15 18.09
CA LYS A 337 13.49 -28.34 19.30
C LYS A 337 11.99 -28.32 19.62
N TRP A 338 11.13 -28.26 18.61
CA TRP A 338 9.68 -28.32 18.81
C TRP A 338 9.24 -29.68 19.36
N LEU A 339 9.77 -30.78 18.82
CA LEU A 339 9.49 -32.13 19.33
C LEU A 339 9.97 -32.33 20.77
N GLU A 340 11.17 -31.85 21.11
CA GLU A 340 11.74 -31.90 22.46
C GLU A 340 10.89 -31.10 23.47
N ASN A 341 10.43 -29.90 23.08
CA ASN A 341 9.56 -29.08 23.91
C ASN A 341 8.10 -29.56 23.99
N SER A 342 7.68 -30.45 23.09
CA SER A 342 6.31 -31.02 23.08
C SER A 342 6.19 -32.31 23.88
N HIS A 343 7.33 -32.89 24.30
CA HIS A 343 7.41 -34.11 25.14
C HIS A 343 7.98 -33.81 26.55
N SER A 344 8.11 -32.52 26.89
CA SER A 344 8.42 -32.01 28.23
C SER A 344 7.17 -31.37 28.81
#